data_AF-A0A5E6NPG9-F1
#
_entry.id   AF-A0A5E6NPG9-F1
#
_cell.length_a   1.000
_cell.length_b   1.000
_cell.length_c   1.000
_cell.angle_alpha   90.00
_cell.angle_beta   90.00
_cell.angle_gamma   90.00
#
_symmetry.space_group_name_H-M   'P 1'
#
loop_
_entity.id
_entity.type
_entity.pdbx_description
1 polymer ?
#
loop_
_entity_poly.entity_id
_entity_poly.type
_entity_poly.pdbx_seq_one_letter_code
_entity_poly.pdbx_strand_id
1 'polypeptide(L)'
;MVSFVEAGAFDKHSIQVLVINTGMINSDTMQKHFDRTMFDEYDTAFDAIASIRPWMIIDEPHKFVQVNKTWENIERIKAQLTFRYGATFPEKEVKYRDGLGGKISKKVKDYHHLIYTLTAVDAFNGNLVKGVIGHTIKLEGGTNALVKFVNSDGKEASFELTEGRNKKTFKVIAKGSLETVHGAMSGLLIEKINKTTVLLSNGLALKKAIKLTLILMQQHCNR
;
A
#
# COMPACT_ATOMS: atom_id res chain seq x y z
N MET A 1 -11.46 -9.63 21.43
CA MET A 1 -10.10 -9.57 22.02
C MET A 1 -10.12 -10.12 23.42
N VAL A 2 -10.95 -9.59 24.33
CA VAL A 2 -11.23 -10.18 25.66
C VAL A 2 -11.54 -11.69 25.54
N SER A 3 -12.50 -12.05 24.69
CA SER A 3 -12.85 -13.46 24.43
C SER A 3 -11.69 -14.34 23.95
N PHE A 4 -10.71 -13.77 23.24
CA PHE A 4 -9.55 -14.52 22.74
C PHE A 4 -8.52 -14.77 23.86
N VAL A 5 -8.34 -13.80 24.75
CA VAL A 5 -7.45 -13.91 25.91
C VAL A 5 -8.02 -14.88 26.94
N GLU A 6 -9.35 -14.84 27.18
CA GLU A 6 -10.01 -15.69 28.17
C GLU A 6 -10.28 -17.13 27.69
N ALA A 7 -10.38 -17.36 26.38
CA ALA A 7 -10.71 -18.69 25.84
C ALA A 7 -9.67 -19.77 26.14
N GLY A 8 -8.41 -19.39 26.41
CA GLY A 8 -7.31 -20.33 26.65
C GLY A 8 -7.47 -21.24 27.88
N ALA A 9 -8.38 -20.92 28.80
CA ALA A 9 -8.56 -21.67 30.04
C ALA A 9 -9.63 -22.78 29.98
N PHE A 10 -10.59 -22.72 29.06
CA PHE A 10 -11.84 -23.51 29.18
C PHE A 10 -12.14 -24.46 28.01
N ASP A 11 -11.66 -24.20 26.81
CA ASP A 11 -12.05 -24.97 25.63
C ASP A 11 -10.89 -25.81 25.05
N LYS A 12 -10.89 -27.10 25.38
CA LYS A 12 -9.84 -28.06 24.98
C LYS A 12 -10.01 -28.61 23.56
N HIS A 13 -11.10 -28.27 22.86
CA HIS A 13 -11.44 -28.83 21.55
C HIS A 13 -11.49 -27.79 20.43
N SER A 14 -11.01 -26.57 20.68
CA SER A 14 -10.96 -25.51 19.68
C SER A 14 -9.58 -24.87 19.55
N ILE A 15 -9.32 -24.34 18.36
CA ILE A 15 -8.17 -23.47 18.09
C ILE A 15 -8.71 -22.05 18.03
N GLN A 16 -8.20 -21.19 18.91
CA GLN A 16 -8.58 -19.79 18.96
C GLN A 16 -7.68 -19.00 18.00
N VAL A 17 -8.30 -18.23 17.10
CA VAL A 17 -7.58 -17.44 16.09
C VAL A 17 -8.03 -15.99 16.16
N LEU A 18 -7.09 -15.09 16.42
CA LEU A 18 -7.31 -13.65 16.34
C LEU A 18 -6.80 -13.12 15.00
N VAL A 19 -7.71 -12.66 14.14
CA VAL A 19 -7.36 -11.98 12.89
C VAL A 19 -7.39 -10.48 13.11
N ILE A 20 -6.26 -9.82 12.86
CA ILE A 20 -6.10 -8.38 13.06
C ILE A 20 -5.34 -7.76 11.89
N ASN A 21 -5.76 -6.57 11.46
CA ASN A 21 -5.08 -5.83 10.39
C ASN A 21 -4.11 -4.78 10.97
N THR A 22 -3.30 -4.20 10.07
CA THR A 22 -2.32 -3.16 10.43
C THR A 22 -2.95 -1.91 11.06
N GLY A 23 -4.17 -1.53 10.64
CA GLY A 23 -4.88 -0.37 11.19
C GLY A 23 -5.21 -0.55 12.66
N MET A 24 -5.68 -1.75 13.03
CA MET A 24 -6.01 -2.10 14.41
C MET A 24 -4.75 -2.23 15.27
N ILE A 25 -3.69 -2.88 14.79
CA ILE A 25 -2.39 -2.97 15.49
C ILE A 25 -1.86 -1.57 15.87
N ASN A 26 -2.05 -0.59 15.00
CA ASN A 26 -1.60 0.78 15.22
C ASN A 26 -2.61 1.69 15.91
N SER A 27 -3.79 1.19 16.27
CA SER A 27 -4.85 2.00 16.87
C SER A 27 -4.55 2.33 18.33
N ASP A 28 -4.98 3.52 18.77
CA ASP A 28 -4.85 3.92 20.17
C ASP A 28 -5.61 2.96 21.09
N THR A 29 -6.68 2.32 20.62
CA THR A 29 -7.46 1.33 21.36
C THR A 29 -6.62 0.14 21.83
N MET A 30 -5.56 -0.24 21.10
CA MET A 30 -4.63 -1.29 21.54
C MET A 30 -3.76 -0.88 22.73
N GLN A 31 -3.59 0.43 22.92
CA GLN A 31 -2.73 1.02 23.94
C GLN A 31 -3.52 1.65 25.10
N LYS A 32 -4.84 1.79 24.95
CA LYS A 32 -5.71 2.35 25.98
C LYS A 32 -5.71 1.45 27.21
N HIS A 33 -5.63 2.10 28.36
CA HIS A 33 -5.90 1.49 29.64
C HIS A 33 -7.40 1.23 29.78
N PHE A 34 -7.78 -0.03 29.97
CA PHE A 34 -9.17 -0.38 30.23
C PHE A 34 -9.45 -0.24 31.73
N ASP A 35 -10.58 0.36 32.08
CA ASP A 35 -11.03 0.34 33.47
C ASP A 35 -11.26 -1.12 33.90
N ARG A 36 -10.79 -1.41 35.12
CA ARG A 36 -10.54 -2.71 35.78
C ARG A 36 -11.59 -3.83 35.57
N THR A 37 -12.77 -3.53 35.05
CA THR A 37 -13.87 -4.48 34.83
C THR A 37 -13.74 -5.41 33.61
N MET A 38 -12.77 -5.22 32.70
CA MET A 38 -12.63 -6.07 31.49
C MET A 38 -11.31 -6.86 31.39
N PHE A 39 -10.30 -6.52 32.19
CA PHE A 39 -9.04 -7.23 32.32
C PHE A 39 -8.54 -6.99 33.75
N ASP A 40 -8.99 -7.79 34.72
CA ASP A 40 -8.60 -7.59 36.13
C ASP A 40 -7.06 -7.66 36.33
N GLU A 41 -6.31 -8.21 35.35
CA GLU A 41 -4.86 -8.42 35.41
C GLU A 41 -4.02 -7.58 34.42
N TYR A 42 -4.61 -6.98 33.37
CA TYR A 42 -3.82 -6.39 32.27
C TYR A 42 -4.20 -4.95 31.95
N ASP A 43 -3.18 -4.10 31.91
CA ASP A 43 -3.32 -2.67 31.67
C ASP A 43 -3.70 -2.35 30.23
N THR A 44 -3.20 -3.11 29.23
CA THR A 44 -3.50 -2.85 27.82
C THR A 44 -3.86 -4.12 27.06
N ALA A 45 -4.49 -3.95 25.90
CA ALA A 45 -4.75 -5.05 24.98
C ALA A 45 -3.47 -5.79 24.54
N PHE A 46 -2.35 -5.08 24.39
CA PHE A 46 -1.06 -5.72 24.11
C PHE A 46 -0.59 -6.60 25.26
N ASP A 47 -0.75 -6.17 26.51
CA ASP A 47 -0.34 -6.94 27.67
C ASP A 47 -1.20 -8.19 27.84
N ALA A 48 -2.52 -8.05 27.62
CA ALA A 48 -3.45 -9.17 27.63
C ALA A 48 -3.10 -10.21 26.56
N ILE A 49 -2.79 -9.79 25.33
CA ILE A 49 -2.36 -10.71 24.27
C ILE A 49 -0.98 -11.32 24.57
N ALA A 50 -0.04 -10.55 25.12
CA ALA A 50 1.28 -11.07 25.47
C ALA A 50 1.21 -12.14 26.58
N SER A 51 0.24 -12.02 27.49
CA SER A 51 0.06 -12.97 28.62
C SER A 51 -0.20 -14.41 28.17
N ILE A 52 -0.91 -14.58 27.05
CA ILE A 52 -1.26 -15.90 26.50
C ILE A 52 -0.15 -16.50 25.64
N ARG A 53 0.99 -15.80 25.47
CA ARG A 53 2.18 -16.26 24.71
C ARG A 53 1.81 -16.81 23.33
N PRO A 54 1.25 -15.99 22.43
CA PRO A 54 0.64 -16.49 21.21
C PRO A 54 1.69 -16.98 20.19
N TRP A 55 1.22 -17.75 19.21
CA TRP A 55 1.91 -17.90 17.94
C TRP A 55 1.35 -16.89 16.95
N MET A 56 2.24 -16.27 16.17
CA MET A 56 1.88 -15.20 15.25
C MET A 56 2.15 -15.62 13.80
N ILE A 57 1.19 -15.30 12.93
CA ILE A 57 1.32 -15.44 11.48
C ILE A 57 1.23 -14.04 10.87
N ILE A 58 2.23 -13.66 10.09
CA ILE A 58 2.25 -12.41 9.32
C ILE A 58 2.07 -12.76 7.85
N ASP A 59 0.96 -12.30 7.29
CA ASP A 59 0.72 -12.34 5.85
C ASP A 59 1.31 -11.09 5.17
N GLU A 60 1.94 -11.27 4.02
CA GLU A 60 2.61 -10.22 3.24
C GLU A 60 3.64 -9.40 4.05
N PRO A 61 4.74 -10.02 4.53
CA PRO A 61 5.70 -9.39 5.45
C PRO A 61 6.38 -8.14 4.89
N HIS A 62 6.42 -7.96 3.57
CA HIS A 62 6.94 -6.73 2.94
C HIS A 62 6.18 -5.46 3.34
N LYS A 63 4.93 -5.58 3.82
CA LYS A 63 4.13 -4.46 4.36
C LYS A 63 4.60 -4.00 5.75
N PHE A 64 5.42 -4.79 6.42
CA PHE A 64 5.83 -4.60 7.82
C PHE A 64 7.35 -4.40 7.92
N VAL A 65 7.85 -3.31 7.33
CA VAL A 65 9.27 -2.96 7.39
C VAL A 65 9.66 -2.59 8.84
N GLN A 66 10.79 -3.11 9.31
CA GLN A 66 11.24 -3.02 10.71
C GLN A 66 11.41 -1.59 11.26
N VAL A 67 11.52 -0.58 10.39
CA VAL A 67 11.71 0.83 10.77
C VAL A 67 10.39 1.54 11.10
N ASN A 68 9.24 0.87 10.90
CA ASN A 68 7.94 1.48 11.09
C ASN A 68 7.39 1.19 12.49
N LYS A 69 6.68 2.18 13.08
CA LYS A 69 5.89 2.05 14.33
C LYS A 69 5.04 0.77 14.40
N THR A 70 4.59 0.28 13.24
CA THR A 70 3.87 -0.99 13.13
C THR A 70 4.69 -2.19 13.61
N TRP A 71 5.98 -2.25 13.28
CA TRP A 71 6.85 -3.36 13.69
C TRP A 71 7.09 -3.34 15.19
N GLU A 72 7.33 -2.16 15.77
CA GLU A 72 7.42 -1.99 17.23
C GLU A 72 6.14 -2.49 17.93
N ASN A 73 4.96 -2.16 17.39
CA ASN A 73 3.69 -2.65 17.92
C ASN A 73 3.53 -4.18 17.75
N ILE A 74 4.05 -4.76 16.67
CA ILE A 74 4.07 -6.22 16.47
C ILE A 74 4.97 -6.88 17.52
N GLU A 75 6.13 -6.31 17.84
CA GLU A 75 7.04 -6.86 18.85
C GLU A 75 6.42 -6.86 20.26
N ARG A 76 5.52 -5.91 20.56
CA ARG A 76 4.76 -5.87 21.82
C ARG A 76 3.82 -7.06 22.01
N ILE A 77 3.46 -7.79 20.96
CA ILE A 77 2.66 -9.02 21.04
C ILE A 77 3.44 -10.13 21.77
N LYS A 78 4.78 -10.06 21.78
CA LYS A 78 5.67 -11.03 22.45
C LYS A 78 5.33 -12.49 22.10
N ALA A 79 5.08 -12.75 20.82
CA ALA A 79 4.78 -14.08 20.33
C ALA A 79 5.94 -15.05 20.55
N GLN A 80 5.65 -16.32 20.89
CA GLN A 80 6.68 -17.35 21.05
C GLN A 80 7.34 -17.72 19.72
N LEU A 81 6.53 -17.78 18.67
CA LEU A 81 6.93 -18.08 17.30
C LEU A 81 6.23 -17.13 16.35
N THR A 82 6.97 -16.66 15.35
CA THR A 82 6.44 -15.82 14.27
C THR A 82 6.72 -16.48 12.93
N PHE A 83 5.67 -16.84 12.21
CA PHE A 83 5.73 -17.32 10.83
C PHE A 83 5.37 -16.18 9.88
N ARG A 84 6.14 -16.02 8.81
CA ARG A 84 5.93 -14.96 7.82
C ARG A 84 5.72 -15.59 6.45
N TYR A 85 4.56 -15.36 5.85
CA TYR A 85 4.18 -15.91 4.55
C TYR A 85 4.04 -14.77 3.53
N GLY A 86 4.71 -14.88 2.40
CA GLY A 86 4.53 -13.94 1.30
C GLY A 86 5.45 -14.22 0.12
N ALA A 87 5.14 -13.60 -1.01
CA ALA A 87 5.96 -13.69 -2.22
C ALA A 87 7.13 -12.68 -2.19
N THR A 88 6.96 -11.58 -1.48
CA THR A 88 7.97 -10.52 -1.31
C THR A 88 8.28 -10.32 0.16
N PHE A 89 9.56 -10.07 0.46
CA PHE A 89 10.08 -9.88 1.81
C PHE A 89 10.82 -8.55 1.91
N PRO A 90 10.85 -7.90 3.08
CA PRO A 90 11.65 -6.71 3.31
C PRO A 90 13.13 -6.95 2.97
N GLU A 91 13.83 -5.88 2.64
CA GLU A 91 15.29 -5.90 2.45
C GLU A 91 15.98 -5.26 3.65
N LYS A 92 17.16 -5.76 3.99
CA LYS A 92 18.09 -5.15 4.94
C LYS A 92 19.43 -4.87 4.30
N GLU A 93 20.06 -3.80 4.75
CA GLU A 93 21.41 -3.44 4.32
C GLU A 93 22.44 -4.17 5.19
N VAL A 94 23.31 -4.95 4.56
CA VAL A 94 24.44 -5.61 5.22
C VAL A 94 25.72 -4.89 4.79
N LYS A 95 26.47 -4.43 5.78
CA LYS A 95 27.75 -3.73 5.57
C LYS A 95 28.91 -4.70 5.80
N TYR A 96 29.83 -4.75 4.85
CA TYR A 96 31.06 -5.53 4.96
C TYR A 96 32.25 -4.68 4.55
N ARG A 97 33.45 -5.10 4.98
CA ARG A 97 34.69 -4.51 4.52
C ARG A 97 35.16 -5.24 3.28
N ASP A 98 35.60 -4.51 2.26
CA ASP A 98 36.34 -5.11 1.15
C ASP A 98 37.75 -5.54 1.61
N GLY A 99 38.45 -6.28 0.75
CA GLY A 99 39.81 -6.74 1.00
C GLY A 99 40.87 -5.62 1.10
N LEU A 100 40.48 -4.36 0.89
CA LEU A 100 41.32 -3.16 0.95
C LEU A 100 40.89 -2.21 2.09
N GLY A 101 39.94 -2.60 2.94
CA GLY A 101 39.45 -1.83 4.07
C GLY A 101 38.31 -0.83 3.78
N GLY A 102 37.82 -0.76 2.54
CA GLY A 102 36.65 0.04 2.15
C GLY A 102 35.34 -0.55 2.67
N LYS A 103 34.38 0.32 3.03
CA LYS A 103 33.05 -0.11 3.47
C LYS A 103 32.13 -0.26 2.26
N ILE A 104 31.62 -1.47 2.04
CA ILE A 104 30.61 -1.76 1.02
C ILE A 104 29.31 -2.13 1.71
N SER A 105 28.19 -1.72 1.12
CA SER A 105 26.87 -2.15 1.56
C SER A 105 26.13 -2.90 0.45
N LYS A 106 25.43 -3.95 0.84
CA LYS A 106 24.59 -4.76 -0.05
C LYS A 106 23.21 -4.96 0.56
N LYS A 107 22.18 -4.79 -0.26
CA LYS A 107 20.81 -5.13 0.12
C LYS A 107 20.60 -6.63 -0.02
N VAL A 108 20.08 -7.25 1.04
CA VAL A 108 19.72 -8.66 1.07
C VAL A 108 18.31 -8.81 1.63
N LYS A 109 17.59 -9.85 1.23
CA LYS A 109 16.25 -10.12 1.76
C LYS A 109 16.35 -10.49 3.25
N ASP A 110 15.47 -9.91 4.04
CA ASP A 110 15.39 -10.13 5.47
C ASP A 110 14.48 -11.32 5.79
N TYR A 111 14.95 -12.53 5.53
CA TYR A 111 14.19 -13.76 5.82
C TYR A 111 14.21 -14.16 7.31
N HIS A 112 15.16 -13.66 8.09
CA HIS A 112 15.52 -14.20 9.41
C HIS A 112 15.98 -15.66 9.30
N HIS A 113 15.03 -16.60 9.17
CA HIS A 113 15.27 -18.02 8.95
C HIS A 113 14.37 -18.52 7.82
N LEU A 114 14.93 -18.73 6.63
CA LEU A 114 14.17 -19.26 5.48
C LEU A 114 13.96 -20.77 5.65
N ILE A 115 12.74 -21.19 5.96
CA ILE A 115 12.39 -22.61 6.14
C ILE A 115 11.99 -23.27 4.82
N TYR A 116 11.27 -22.54 3.96
CA TYR A 116 10.75 -23.06 2.70
C TYR A 116 10.62 -21.93 1.68
N THR A 117 10.79 -22.25 0.40
CA THR A 117 10.55 -21.33 -0.72
C THR A 117 9.95 -22.07 -1.90
N LEU A 118 8.90 -21.49 -2.48
CA LEU A 118 8.35 -21.86 -3.78
C LEU A 118 8.37 -20.60 -4.64
N THR A 119 9.23 -20.54 -5.64
CA THR A 119 9.40 -19.32 -6.43
C THR A 119 8.30 -19.20 -7.50
N ALA A 120 8.15 -17.99 -8.07
CA ALA A 120 7.25 -17.80 -9.21
C ALA A 120 7.63 -18.71 -10.39
N VAL A 121 8.93 -18.91 -10.64
CA VAL A 121 9.42 -19.81 -11.69
C VAL A 121 9.02 -21.25 -11.40
N ASP A 122 9.17 -21.72 -10.16
CA ASP A 122 8.74 -23.07 -9.76
C ASP A 122 7.23 -23.25 -9.93
N ALA A 123 6.45 -22.24 -9.54
CA ALA A 123 4.99 -22.27 -9.67
C ALA A 123 4.53 -22.32 -11.14
N PHE A 124 5.16 -21.54 -12.03
CA PHE A 124 4.86 -21.58 -13.47
C PHE A 124 5.31 -22.92 -14.09
N ASN A 125 6.53 -23.37 -13.81
CA ASN A 125 7.07 -24.61 -14.36
C ASN A 125 6.31 -25.85 -13.86
N GLY A 126 5.81 -25.80 -12.62
CA GLY A 126 5.00 -26.85 -12.01
C GLY A 126 3.52 -26.82 -12.39
N ASN A 127 3.09 -25.94 -13.30
CA ASN A 127 1.68 -25.73 -13.65
C ASN A 127 0.77 -25.48 -12.43
N LEU A 128 1.31 -24.87 -11.36
CA LEU A 128 0.57 -24.53 -10.13
C LEU A 128 -0.24 -23.24 -10.30
N VAL A 129 0.06 -22.44 -11.33
CA VAL A 129 -0.62 -21.18 -11.66
C VAL A 129 -0.89 -21.08 -13.17
N LYS A 130 -1.88 -20.28 -13.55
CA LYS A 130 -2.20 -20.04 -14.97
C LYS A 130 -1.17 -19.12 -15.63
N GLY A 131 -0.82 -19.40 -16.88
CA GLY A 131 -0.06 -18.49 -17.73
C GLY A 131 -0.81 -17.18 -17.99
N VAL A 132 -0.06 -16.10 -18.21
CA VAL A 132 -0.61 -14.77 -18.50
C VAL A 132 -0.22 -14.37 -19.93
N ILE A 133 -1.20 -14.01 -20.75
CA ILE A 133 -0.98 -13.46 -22.11
C ILE A 133 -1.24 -11.95 -22.04
N GLY A 134 -0.19 -11.16 -22.24
CA GLY A 134 -0.30 -9.70 -22.31
C GLY A 134 -0.72 -9.25 -23.71
N HIS A 135 -1.87 -8.57 -23.81
CA HIS A 135 -2.29 -7.92 -25.05
C HIS A 135 -1.94 -6.43 -24.99
N THR A 136 -1.03 -5.99 -25.85
CA THR A 136 -0.74 -4.57 -26.02
C THR A 136 -1.67 -3.99 -27.08
N ILE A 137 -2.62 -3.15 -26.66
CA ILE A 137 -3.47 -2.40 -27.57
C ILE A 137 -2.65 -1.21 -28.08
N LYS A 138 -2.29 -1.23 -29.36
CA LYS A 138 -1.78 -0.04 -30.05
C LYS A 138 -2.98 0.82 -30.42
N LEU A 139 -3.11 1.99 -29.80
CA LEU A 139 -4.08 2.99 -30.22
C LEU A 139 -3.51 3.71 -31.44
N GLU A 140 -3.97 3.34 -32.63
CA GLU A 140 -3.68 4.09 -33.86
C GLU A 140 -4.39 5.45 -33.78
N GLY A 141 -3.62 6.55 -33.80
CA GLY A 141 -4.15 7.91 -33.73
C GLY A 141 -3.87 8.69 -32.45
N GLY A 142 -3.13 8.11 -31.48
CA GLY A 142 -2.69 8.85 -30.30
C GLY A 142 -1.66 9.91 -30.67
N THR A 143 -2.08 11.17 -30.82
CA THR A 143 -1.16 12.30 -30.67
C THR A 143 -0.43 12.10 -29.35
N ASN A 144 0.92 12.18 -29.36
CA ASN A 144 1.74 12.17 -28.15
C ASN A 144 1.48 13.46 -27.36
N ALA A 145 0.30 13.49 -26.74
CA ALA A 145 -0.27 14.61 -26.04
C ALA A 145 -0.22 14.29 -24.54
N LEU A 146 0.40 15.19 -23.79
CA LEU A 146 0.58 15.08 -22.35
C LEU A 146 -0.16 16.23 -21.68
N VAL A 147 -1.05 15.91 -20.75
CA VAL A 147 -1.71 16.92 -19.91
C VAL A 147 -1.07 16.89 -18.53
N LYS A 148 -0.52 18.00 -18.10
CA LYS A 148 0.15 18.14 -16.80
C LYS A 148 -0.66 19.07 -15.91
N PHE A 149 -0.95 18.64 -14.69
CA PHE A 149 -1.49 19.55 -13.69
C PHE A 149 -0.38 20.46 -13.14
N VAL A 150 -0.55 21.78 -13.30
CA VAL A 150 0.46 22.79 -12.98
C VAL A 150 0.27 23.34 -11.57
N ASN A 151 -0.92 23.85 -11.26
CA ASN A 151 -1.28 24.37 -9.94
C ASN A 151 -2.80 24.54 -9.82
N SER A 152 -3.24 24.90 -8.61
CA SER A 152 -4.58 25.43 -8.37
C SER A 152 -4.52 26.52 -7.31
N ASP A 153 -5.44 27.48 -7.36
CA ASP A 153 -5.64 28.50 -6.34
C ASP A 153 -6.78 28.16 -5.35
N GLY A 154 -7.40 26.98 -5.49
CA GLY A 154 -8.58 26.56 -4.73
C GLY A 154 -9.92 26.87 -5.38
N LYS A 155 -9.95 27.66 -6.47
CA LYS A 155 -11.14 27.96 -7.28
C LYS A 155 -11.01 27.41 -8.70
N GLU A 156 -9.82 27.55 -9.27
CA GLU A 156 -9.47 27.10 -10.61
C GLU A 156 -8.23 26.20 -10.57
N ALA A 157 -8.17 25.26 -11.51
CA ALA A 157 -7.05 24.38 -11.73
C ALA A 157 -6.42 24.67 -13.09
N SER A 158 -5.09 24.84 -13.12
CA SER A 158 -4.33 25.10 -14.34
C SER A 158 -3.70 23.80 -14.87
N PHE A 159 -3.93 23.51 -16.14
CA PHE A 159 -3.41 22.36 -16.87
C PHE A 159 -2.56 22.80 -18.06
N GLU A 160 -1.42 22.16 -18.26
CA GLU A 160 -0.56 22.35 -19.44
C GLU A 160 -0.76 21.15 -20.39
N LEU A 161 -1.29 21.40 -21.58
CA LEU A 161 -1.29 20.44 -22.68
C LEU A 161 0.01 20.60 -23.47
N THR A 162 0.76 19.51 -23.64
CA THR A 162 1.94 19.43 -24.50
C THR A 162 1.66 18.50 -25.66
N GLU A 163 1.71 19.02 -26.89
CA GLU A 163 1.55 18.26 -28.14
C GLU A 163 2.78 18.50 -29.02
N GLY A 164 3.68 17.51 -29.08
CA GLY A 164 4.97 17.67 -29.74
C GLY A 164 5.80 18.78 -29.08
N ARG A 165 6.03 19.90 -29.79
CA ARG A 165 6.74 21.08 -29.27
C ARG A 165 5.80 22.16 -28.71
N ASN A 166 4.50 22.07 -28.98
CA ASN A 166 3.54 23.08 -28.58
C ASN A 166 3.09 22.86 -27.13
N LYS A 167 2.99 23.95 -26.38
CA LYS A 167 2.46 23.97 -25.02
C LYS A 167 1.35 24.99 -24.89
N LYS A 168 0.21 24.58 -24.33
CA LYS A 168 -0.93 25.46 -24.06
C LYS A 168 -1.39 25.26 -22.62
N THR A 169 -1.73 26.35 -21.96
CA THR A 169 -2.27 26.30 -20.59
C THR A 169 -3.76 26.58 -20.61
N PHE A 170 -4.51 25.76 -19.88
CA PHE A 170 -5.95 25.83 -19.72
C PHE A 170 -6.29 25.96 -18.25
N LYS A 171 -7.35 26.72 -17.94
CA LYS A 171 -7.89 26.82 -16.59
C LYS A 171 -9.28 26.19 -16.56
N VAL A 172 -9.51 25.32 -15.58
CA VAL A 172 -10.78 24.63 -15.40
C VAL A 172 -11.26 24.82 -13.96
N ILE A 173 -12.52 25.24 -13.80
CA ILE A 173 -13.18 25.43 -12.51
C ILE A 173 -13.70 24.10 -11.96
N ALA A 174 -14.11 24.10 -10.68
CA ALA A 174 -14.84 22.98 -10.11
C ALA A 174 -16.11 22.67 -10.92
N LYS A 175 -16.40 21.39 -11.12
CA LYS A 175 -17.42 20.83 -12.01
C LYS A 175 -17.20 21.08 -13.51
N GLY A 176 -16.09 21.71 -13.90
CA GLY A 176 -15.71 21.90 -15.30
C GLY A 176 -15.19 20.61 -15.95
N SER A 177 -15.32 20.53 -17.28
CA SER A 177 -14.86 19.40 -18.09
C SER A 177 -13.40 19.55 -18.55
N LEU A 178 -12.62 18.48 -18.44
CA LEU A 178 -11.26 18.40 -18.99
C LEU A 178 -11.24 18.23 -20.51
N GLU A 179 -12.39 17.99 -21.14
CA GLU A 179 -12.53 18.05 -22.61
C GLU A 179 -12.09 19.40 -23.18
N THR A 180 -12.23 20.47 -22.38
CA THR A 180 -11.73 21.82 -22.72
C THR A 180 -10.21 21.89 -22.85
N VAL A 181 -9.48 20.96 -22.21
CA VAL A 181 -8.04 20.82 -22.33
C VAL A 181 -7.69 19.98 -23.54
N HIS A 182 -8.36 18.84 -23.74
CA HIS A 182 -8.17 17.97 -24.90
C HIS A 182 -9.39 17.07 -25.13
N GLY A 183 -9.85 16.91 -26.38
CA GLY A 183 -11.07 16.16 -26.72
C GLY A 183 -11.10 14.70 -26.24
N ALA A 184 -9.94 14.03 -26.20
CA ALA A 184 -9.81 12.68 -25.65
C ALA A 184 -10.04 12.56 -24.13
N MET A 185 -10.25 13.69 -23.42
CA MET A 185 -10.63 13.75 -22.01
C MET A 185 -12.13 14.03 -21.82
N SER A 186 -12.96 13.77 -22.83
CA SER A 186 -14.42 13.80 -22.66
C SER A 186 -14.86 12.96 -21.46
N GLY A 187 -15.93 13.38 -20.78
CA GLY A 187 -16.49 12.75 -19.57
C GLY A 187 -15.65 12.84 -18.29
N LEU A 188 -14.44 13.42 -18.34
CA LEU A 188 -13.65 13.69 -17.13
C LEU A 188 -13.96 15.09 -16.61
N LEU A 189 -14.53 15.15 -15.41
CA LEU A 189 -14.86 16.39 -14.73
C LEU A 189 -13.95 16.63 -13.55
N ILE A 190 -13.79 17.89 -13.15
CA ILE A 190 -13.19 18.23 -11.87
C ILE A 190 -14.26 18.15 -10.79
N GLU A 191 -14.15 17.19 -9.88
CA GLU A 191 -15.09 17.02 -8.78
C GLU A 191 -14.81 18.00 -7.65
N LYS A 192 -13.54 18.11 -7.23
CA LYS A 192 -13.09 19.00 -6.14
C LYS A 192 -11.75 19.65 -6.45
N ILE A 193 -11.59 20.89 -5.99
CA ILE A 193 -10.36 21.66 -6.12
C ILE A 193 -9.90 22.10 -4.73
N ASN A 194 -8.64 21.84 -4.43
CA ASN A 194 -7.91 22.38 -3.28
C ASN A 194 -6.69 23.16 -3.78
N LYS A 195 -6.06 23.96 -2.91
CA LYS A 195 -4.85 24.75 -3.24
C LYS A 195 -3.68 23.95 -3.82
N THR A 196 -3.65 22.63 -3.60
CA THR A 196 -2.54 21.77 -4.03
C THR A 196 -2.99 20.52 -4.79
N THR A 197 -4.29 20.22 -4.80
CA THR A 197 -4.82 18.97 -5.36
C THR A 197 -6.12 19.20 -6.13
N VAL A 198 -6.33 18.37 -7.15
CA VAL A 198 -7.57 18.33 -7.93
C VAL A 198 -8.07 16.89 -7.95
N LEU A 199 -9.34 16.67 -7.61
CA LEU A 199 -10.00 15.38 -7.70
C LEU A 199 -10.81 15.30 -8.99
N LEU A 200 -10.57 14.28 -9.80
CA LEU A 200 -11.33 14.01 -11.02
C LEU A 200 -12.53 13.09 -10.74
N SER A 201 -13.52 13.11 -11.62
CA SER A 201 -14.74 12.29 -11.54
C SER A 201 -14.49 10.77 -11.51
N ASN A 202 -13.33 10.31 -11.96
CA ASN A 202 -12.92 8.90 -11.88
C ASN A 202 -12.19 8.55 -10.57
N GLY A 203 -12.16 9.45 -9.58
CA GLY A 203 -11.49 9.26 -8.30
C GLY A 203 -9.98 9.55 -8.31
N LEU A 204 -9.40 9.93 -9.46
CA LEU A 204 -7.98 10.25 -9.55
C LEU A 204 -7.68 11.62 -8.91
N ALA A 205 -6.85 11.63 -7.87
CA ALA A 205 -6.38 12.85 -7.23
C ALA A 205 -5.04 13.31 -7.84
N LEU A 206 -5.05 14.43 -8.55
CA LEU A 206 -3.87 15.04 -9.13
C LEU A 206 -3.17 15.96 -8.13
N LYS A 207 -1.87 15.75 -7.95
CA LYS A 207 -0.96 16.66 -7.26
C LYS A 207 -0.06 17.36 -8.27
N LYS A 208 0.50 18.51 -7.88
CA LYS A 208 1.40 19.30 -8.73
C LYS A 208 2.44 18.42 -9.43
N ALA A 209 2.61 18.63 -10.74
CA ALA A 209 3.54 17.93 -11.62
C ALA A 209 3.21 16.48 -11.99
N ILE A 210 2.05 15.94 -11.58
CA ILE A 210 1.53 14.68 -12.17
C ILE A 210 1.20 14.94 -13.65
N LYS A 211 1.68 14.03 -14.51
CA LYS A 211 1.41 14.02 -15.95
C LYS A 211 0.38 12.93 -16.24
N LEU A 212 -0.64 13.29 -17.00
CA LEU A 212 -1.63 12.40 -17.57
C LEU A 212 -1.24 12.16 -19.03
N THR A 213 -0.97 10.90 -19.36
CA THR A 213 -0.81 10.49 -20.75
C THR A 213 -2.18 10.17 -21.31
N LEU A 214 -2.56 10.86 -22.39
CA LEU A 214 -3.89 10.78 -22.99
C LEU A 214 -4.23 9.38 -23.57
N ILE A 215 -3.24 8.49 -23.66
CA ILE A 215 -3.36 7.08 -24.02
C ILE A 215 -4.25 6.28 -23.03
N LEU A 216 -4.42 6.75 -21.79
CA LEU A 216 -5.16 6.03 -20.74
C LEU A 216 -6.62 6.48 -20.52
N MET A 217 -7.08 7.56 -21.18
CA MET A 217 -8.39 8.15 -20.84
C MET A 217 -9.54 7.71 -21.75
N GLN A 218 -9.25 7.08 -22.90
CA GLN A 218 -10.27 6.65 -23.87
C GLN A 218 -11.10 5.43 -23.40
N GLN A 219 -10.68 4.72 -22.35
CA GLN A 219 -11.41 3.54 -21.84
C GLN A 219 -12.30 3.80 -20.62
N HIS A 220 -12.17 4.94 -19.94
CA HIS A 220 -13.01 5.26 -18.77
C HIS A 220 -14.24 6.12 -19.10
N CYS A 221 -14.37 6.60 -20.34
CA CYS A 221 -15.49 7.43 -20.77
C CYS A 221 -16.60 6.64 -21.50
N ASN A 222 -16.30 5.43 -21.99
CA ASN A 222 -17.27 4.55 -22.65
C ASN A 222 -17.80 3.46 -21.71
N ARG A 223 -18.37 3.87 -20.57
CA ARG A 223 -19.32 3.05 -19.80
C ARG A 223 -20.46 3.91 -19.31
#